data_AF-A0A2I0QPR4-F1
#
_entry.id   AF-A0A2I0QPR4-F1
#
_cell.length_a   1.000
_cell.length_b   1.000
_cell.length_c   1.000
_cell.angle_alpha   90.00
_cell.angle_beta   90.00
_cell.angle_gamma   90.00
#
_symmetry.space_group_name_H-M   'P 1'
#
loop_
_entity.id
_entity.type
_entity.pdbx_description
1 polymer ?
#
loop_
_entity_poly.entity_id
_entity_poly.type
_entity_poly.pdbx_seq_one_letter_code
_entity_poly.pdbx_strand_id
1 'polypeptide(L)'
;MLTKMIINNCDFEIVRILIENEKMTLKEIQNKVQKSRISVYKSLNKMESLGVIDKRKNLINLRKNPLTIAFSNLITEDFPLEYLTGRKLNILIELIDGASVSELCNNMGISLSSAYRNIREILPVLTESSGEYGLNDKNKTLIEFLRHIKNRAEFQSGTIVVWKKHFEKFIMTKKAILVSEAVLTGFSRFSEFGVEYHTIYDYYFSPKKDVSIEEILVHAIKSAKDANMLSMCIIFYLKNKERIDIFKVESQSKKYNVLNLWIDIAAYIEGTETEIKNKGMFLPKSEFIEKANVYNVSFVIKYRNENLFSIFDEISAKTQIKNKIKIYMLGGGALILYGIKETTKDIDIIVENHKDFDILEGLFLSANFHEVADVTPAYKNLCTSTILERENSPRIDIFIKKVCGGIVLTNSLKSRAKLEFEKNNFKIYILSPEDIFLFKAYSSREGDIIDCERILSKKKLDWEIILNEYKKQQKNMSAFWGNAILDHIEMLETRTGIKIPITKKLARICLENAILYITKKPKTINEIKKEIDFNEYMIRNTIKRLINRKKIKKINERPIKFVTVN
;
A
#
# COMPACT_ATOMS: atom_id res chain seq x y z
N MET A 1 14.00 8.50 22.39
CA MET A 1 13.96 8.57 23.87
C MET A 1 13.88 7.20 24.56
N LEU A 2 13.99 6.06 23.85
CA LEU A 2 14.12 4.71 24.46
C LEU A 2 15.52 4.42 25.02
N THR A 3 16.51 5.29 24.77
CA THR A 3 17.96 5.04 24.87
C THR A 3 18.55 4.86 26.27
N LYS A 4 17.75 4.66 27.33
CA LYS A 4 18.27 4.52 28.71
C LYS A 4 17.67 3.38 29.52
N MET A 5 16.84 2.51 28.95
CA MET A 5 16.29 1.40 29.74
C MET A 5 17.33 0.30 29.93
N ILE A 6 17.64 -0.01 31.19
CA ILE A 6 18.63 -1.05 31.55
C ILE A 6 17.99 -1.95 32.60
N ILE A 7 17.83 -3.22 32.26
CA ILE A 7 17.53 -4.30 33.21
C ILE A 7 18.85 -5.01 33.54
N ASN A 8 19.00 -5.43 34.79
CA ASN A 8 20.19 -6.08 35.34
C ASN A 8 19.80 -7.34 36.12
N ASN A 9 20.80 -8.14 36.48
CA ASN A 9 20.58 -9.41 37.17
C ASN A 9 19.86 -9.25 38.52
N CYS A 10 20.07 -8.14 39.24
CA CYS A 10 19.37 -7.88 40.50
C CYS A 10 17.86 -7.71 40.30
N ASP A 11 17.43 -7.18 39.14
CA ASP A 11 16.01 -7.05 38.82
C ASP A 11 15.37 -8.42 38.58
N PHE A 12 16.05 -9.30 37.83
CA PHE A 12 15.58 -10.66 37.56
C PHE A 12 15.42 -11.47 38.84
N GLU A 13 16.42 -11.42 39.73
CA GLU A 13 16.34 -12.12 41.02
C GLU A 13 15.18 -11.62 41.89
N ILE A 14 14.94 -10.30 41.92
CA ILE A 14 13.81 -9.74 42.66
C ILE A 14 12.48 -10.24 42.10
N VAL A 15 12.31 -10.24 40.77
CA VAL A 15 11.07 -10.74 40.16
C VAL A 15 10.91 -12.24 40.41
N ARG A 16 11.96 -13.04 40.25
CA ARG A 16 11.95 -14.49 40.53
C ARG A 16 11.50 -14.79 41.97
N ILE A 17 12.10 -14.10 42.95
CA ILE A 17 11.73 -14.24 44.36
C ILE A 17 10.25 -13.88 44.60
N LEU A 18 9.75 -12.83 43.93
CA LEU A 18 8.36 -12.42 44.07
C LEU A 18 7.36 -13.33 43.35
N ILE A 19 7.78 -14.04 42.28
CA ILE A 19 6.97 -15.11 41.66
C ILE A 19 6.74 -16.24 42.67
N GLU A 20 7.78 -16.64 43.39
CA GLU A 20 7.73 -17.76 44.34
C GLU A 20 6.99 -17.44 45.66
N ASN A 21 6.99 -16.18 46.09
CA ASN A 21 6.57 -15.81 47.46
C ASN A 21 5.35 -14.87 47.52
N GLU A 22 4.76 -14.50 46.38
CA GLU A 22 3.63 -13.56 46.16
C GLU A 22 3.79 -12.14 46.75
N LYS A 23 4.11 -12.00 48.04
CA LYS A 23 4.29 -10.74 48.78
C LYS A 23 5.44 -10.85 49.76
N MET A 24 6.36 -9.88 49.74
CA MET A 24 7.51 -9.87 50.65
C MET A 24 7.82 -8.47 51.17
N THR A 25 8.44 -8.39 52.33
CA THR A 25 8.99 -7.14 52.88
C THR A 25 10.35 -6.82 52.26
N LEU A 26 10.74 -5.55 52.34
CA LEU A 26 12.06 -5.09 51.88
C LEU A 26 13.22 -5.88 52.54
N LYS A 27 13.09 -6.19 53.83
CA LYS A 27 14.11 -6.92 54.60
C LYS A 27 14.25 -8.36 54.11
N GLU A 28 13.12 -9.03 53.84
CA GLU A 28 13.13 -10.40 53.33
C GLU A 28 13.71 -10.47 51.90
N ILE A 29 13.38 -9.52 51.03
CA ILE A 29 13.97 -9.43 49.68
C ILE A 29 15.48 -9.19 49.80
N GLN A 30 15.93 -8.30 50.68
CA GLN A 30 17.37 -8.04 50.89
C GLN A 30 18.13 -9.27 51.39
N ASN A 31 17.51 -10.08 52.24
CA ASN A 31 18.13 -11.29 52.77
C ASN A 31 18.25 -12.39 51.70
N LYS A 32 17.28 -12.48 50.77
CA LYS A 32 17.30 -13.47 49.68
C LYS A 32 18.14 -13.05 48.49
N VAL A 33 18.13 -11.76 48.13
CA VAL A 33 18.94 -11.22 47.03
C VAL A 33 20.35 -11.00 47.55
N GLN A 34 21.30 -11.87 47.18
CA GLN A 34 22.73 -11.79 47.57
C GLN A 34 23.46 -10.59 46.92
N LYS A 35 22.96 -9.36 47.12
CA LYS A 35 23.46 -8.09 46.57
C LYS A 35 23.40 -6.99 47.64
N SER A 36 24.09 -5.88 47.38
CA SER A 36 24.10 -4.76 48.33
C SER A 36 22.70 -4.13 48.50
N ARG A 37 22.44 -3.61 49.71
CA ARG A 37 21.20 -2.90 50.06
C ARG A 37 20.85 -1.79 49.05
N ILE A 38 21.87 -1.08 48.57
CA ILE A 38 21.73 0.00 47.57
C ILE A 38 21.27 -0.57 46.22
N SER A 39 21.81 -1.71 45.78
CA SER A 39 21.43 -2.34 44.52
C SER A 39 19.97 -2.80 44.55
N VAL A 40 19.57 -3.48 45.63
CA VAL A 40 18.19 -3.94 45.82
C VAL A 40 17.21 -2.78 45.80
N TYR A 41 17.53 -1.69 46.50
CA TYR A 41 16.67 -0.50 46.53
C TYR A 41 16.54 0.17 45.15
N LYS A 42 17.64 0.32 44.41
CA LYS A 42 17.61 0.86 43.04
C LYS A 42 16.77 0.00 42.11
N SER A 43 16.91 -1.33 42.18
CA SER A 43 16.13 -2.27 41.39
C SER A 43 14.65 -2.23 41.73
N LEU A 44 14.28 -2.15 43.02
CA LEU A 44 12.89 -2.00 43.44
C LEU A 44 12.26 -0.69 42.93
N ASN A 45 12.94 0.45 43.06
CA ASN A 45 12.44 1.72 42.50
C ASN A 45 12.28 1.64 40.98
N LYS A 46 13.22 0.99 40.29
CA LYS A 46 13.14 0.79 38.85
C LYS A 46 11.95 -0.11 38.46
N MET A 47 11.78 -1.27 39.09
CA MET A 47 10.67 -2.18 38.83
C MET A 47 9.31 -1.55 39.14
N GLU A 48 9.22 -0.69 40.17
CA GLU A 48 8.02 0.08 40.47
C GLU A 48 7.72 1.12 39.38
N SER A 49 8.74 1.85 38.89
CA SER A 49 8.57 2.82 37.80
C SER A 49 8.13 2.15 36.47
N LEU A 50 8.65 0.95 36.21
CA LEU A 50 8.23 0.10 35.09
C LEU A 50 6.84 -0.52 35.31
N GLY A 51 6.27 -0.40 36.52
CA GLY A 51 4.96 -0.93 36.85
C GLY A 51 4.93 -2.45 36.99
N VAL A 52 6.09 -3.09 37.20
CA VAL A 52 6.22 -4.53 37.42
C VAL A 52 5.79 -4.89 38.84
N ILE A 53 6.14 -4.06 39.82
CA ILE A 53 5.82 -4.25 41.24
C ILE A 53 4.94 -3.12 41.79
N ASP A 54 4.27 -3.38 42.92
CA ASP A 54 3.60 -2.40 43.75
C ASP A 54 4.25 -2.39 45.14
N LYS A 55 4.37 -1.20 45.74
CA LYS A 55 4.81 -1.05 47.14
C LYS A 55 3.65 -0.50 47.95
N ARG A 56 3.10 -1.31 48.85
CA ARG A 56 2.02 -0.88 49.76
C ARG A 56 2.45 -1.07 51.20
N LYS A 57 2.54 0.03 51.95
CA LYS A 57 3.08 0.06 53.32
C LYS A 57 4.51 -0.53 53.34
N ASN A 58 4.65 -1.74 53.90
CA ASN A 58 5.91 -2.48 54.02
C ASN A 58 5.99 -3.73 53.13
N LEU A 59 4.98 -3.98 52.29
CA LEU A 59 4.91 -5.16 51.42
C LEU A 59 5.12 -4.78 49.95
N ILE A 60 5.84 -5.65 49.27
CA ILE A 60 6.21 -5.56 47.86
C ILE A 60 5.65 -6.79 47.16
N ASN A 61 4.92 -6.60 46.06
CA ASN A 61 4.32 -7.68 45.30
C ASN A 61 4.31 -7.38 43.79
N LEU A 62 4.19 -8.43 42.98
CA LEU A 62 4.02 -8.29 41.53
C LEU A 62 2.65 -7.67 41.22
N ARG A 63 2.63 -6.74 40.27
CA ARG A 63 1.38 -6.19 39.72
C ARG A 63 0.76 -7.17 38.74
N LYS A 64 -0.58 -7.27 38.74
CA LYS A 64 -1.33 -8.05 37.75
C LYS A 64 -1.56 -7.21 36.49
N ASN A 65 -0.60 -7.20 35.57
CA ASN A 65 -0.71 -6.53 34.27
C ASN A 65 0.06 -7.29 33.18
N PRO A 66 -0.20 -7.02 31.89
CA PRO A 66 0.42 -7.75 30.78
C PRO A 66 1.95 -7.73 30.76
N LEU A 67 2.57 -6.59 31.12
CA LEU A 67 4.04 -6.49 31.20
C LEU A 67 4.60 -7.45 32.25
N THR A 68 4.02 -7.44 33.45
CA THR A 68 4.47 -8.32 34.54
C THR A 68 4.23 -9.79 34.19
N ILE A 69 3.12 -10.13 33.54
CA ILE A 69 2.84 -11.51 33.09
C ILE A 69 3.89 -11.96 32.07
N ALA A 70 4.14 -11.17 31.02
CA ALA A 70 5.15 -11.51 30.01
C ALA A 70 6.55 -11.62 30.63
N PHE A 71 6.88 -10.77 31.61
CA PHE A 71 8.15 -10.83 32.32
C PHE A 71 8.26 -12.10 33.19
N SER A 72 7.20 -12.45 33.93
CA SER A 72 7.17 -13.69 34.71
C SER A 72 7.28 -14.92 33.82
N ASN A 73 6.60 -14.93 32.67
CA ASN A 73 6.66 -16.04 31.71
C ASN A 73 8.08 -16.27 31.18
N LEU A 74 8.83 -15.19 30.87
CA LEU A 74 10.24 -15.32 30.47
C LEU A 74 11.08 -16.02 31.55
N ILE A 75 10.83 -15.73 32.83
CA ILE A 75 11.57 -16.35 33.94
C ILE A 75 11.15 -17.81 34.11
N THR A 76 9.85 -18.12 34.01
CA THR A 76 9.35 -19.50 34.18
C THR A 76 9.66 -20.41 33.00
N GLU A 77 9.82 -19.85 31.80
CA GLU A 77 10.23 -20.56 30.57
C GLU A 77 11.76 -20.76 30.48
N ASP A 78 12.51 -20.36 31.53
CA ASP A 78 13.97 -20.41 31.59
C ASP A 78 14.64 -19.69 30.40
N PHE A 79 14.06 -18.55 29.99
CA PHE A 79 14.65 -17.73 28.93
C PHE A 79 16.02 -17.18 29.37
N PRO A 80 17.04 -17.13 28.50
CA PRO A 80 18.37 -16.58 28.84
C PRO A 80 18.31 -15.06 29.11
N LEU A 81 18.05 -14.68 30.36
CA LEU A 81 17.80 -13.29 30.79
C LEU A 81 19.02 -12.38 30.58
N GLU A 82 20.23 -12.94 30.44
CA GLU A 82 21.42 -12.19 30.06
C GLU A 82 21.27 -11.45 28.72
N TYR A 83 20.41 -11.93 27.81
CA TYR A 83 20.09 -11.24 26.55
C TYR A 83 19.30 -9.94 26.77
N LEU A 84 18.67 -9.77 27.93
CA LEU A 84 17.90 -8.59 28.30
C LEU A 84 18.69 -7.60 29.15
N THR A 85 20.00 -7.82 29.31
CA THR A 85 20.86 -6.96 30.12
C THR A 85 21.56 -5.86 29.30
N GLY A 86 21.81 -4.73 29.94
CA GLY A 86 22.62 -3.65 29.36
C GLY A 86 22.04 -3.08 28.07
N ARG A 87 22.88 -2.97 27.03
CA ARG A 87 22.48 -2.40 25.72
C ARG A 87 21.67 -3.37 24.86
N LYS A 88 21.75 -4.67 25.13
CA LYS A 88 21.07 -5.72 24.35
C LYS A 88 19.56 -5.57 24.36
N LEU A 89 18.98 -5.21 25.51
CA LEU A 89 17.55 -4.90 25.62
C LEU A 89 17.11 -3.81 24.66
N ASN A 90 17.85 -2.70 24.59
CA ASN A 90 17.51 -1.60 23.70
C ASN A 90 17.68 -1.99 22.23
N ILE A 91 18.67 -2.82 21.89
CA ILE A 91 18.81 -3.38 20.54
C ILE A 91 17.60 -4.27 20.21
N LEU A 92 17.20 -5.17 21.11
CA LEU A 92 16.03 -6.03 20.91
C LEU A 92 14.74 -5.22 20.72
N ILE A 93 14.55 -4.11 21.46
CA ILE A 93 13.42 -3.20 21.26
C ILE A 93 13.45 -2.54 19.87
N GLU A 94 14.63 -2.10 19.41
CA GLU A 94 14.78 -1.51 18.08
C GLU A 94 14.59 -2.54 16.95
N LEU A 95 14.81 -3.83 17.22
CA LEU A 95 14.66 -4.92 16.26
C LEU A 95 13.25 -5.52 16.21
N ILE A 96 12.29 -5.03 17.02
CA ILE A 96 10.87 -5.50 16.99
C ILE A 96 10.28 -5.38 15.58
N ASP A 97 10.59 -4.28 14.88
CA ASP A 97 10.07 -3.97 13.55
C ASP A 97 11.10 -4.26 12.43
N GLY A 98 12.26 -4.83 12.78
CA GLY A 98 13.39 -5.04 11.88
C GLY A 98 14.30 -3.81 11.73
N ALA A 99 15.62 -4.02 11.70
CA ALA A 99 16.58 -2.96 11.40
C ALA A 99 17.92 -3.49 10.87
N SER A 100 18.56 -2.70 10.02
CA SER A 100 19.96 -2.88 9.63
C SER A 100 20.91 -2.44 10.75
N VAL A 101 22.15 -2.92 10.70
CA VAL A 101 23.19 -2.52 11.67
C VAL A 101 23.49 -1.02 11.60
N SER A 102 23.47 -0.44 10.39
CA SER A 102 23.67 1.00 10.21
C SER A 102 22.57 1.81 10.90
N GLU A 103 21.32 1.36 10.81
CA GLU A 103 20.21 2.00 11.51
C GLU A 103 20.36 1.89 13.03
N LEU A 104 20.70 0.72 13.55
CA LEU A 104 20.95 0.55 14.99
C LEU A 104 22.03 1.51 15.49
N CYS A 105 23.14 1.64 14.77
CA CYS A 105 24.23 2.56 15.12
C CYS A 105 23.73 4.00 15.21
N ASN A 106 23.01 4.46 14.19
CA ASN A 106 22.49 5.83 14.13
C ASN A 106 21.45 6.12 15.21
N ASN A 107 20.51 5.19 15.42
CA ASN A 107 19.41 5.40 16.36
C ASN A 107 19.84 5.37 17.81
N MET A 108 20.83 4.52 18.13
CA MET A 108 21.32 4.35 19.48
C MET A 108 22.57 5.20 19.78
N GLY A 109 23.16 5.84 18.77
CA GLY A 109 24.42 6.57 18.91
C GLY A 109 25.59 5.67 19.30
N ILE A 110 25.65 4.45 18.73
CA ILE A 110 26.69 3.46 19.03
C ILE A 110 27.56 3.18 17.80
N SER A 111 28.81 2.78 18.02
CA SER A 111 29.72 2.39 16.94
C SER A 111 29.31 1.06 16.30
N LEU A 112 29.71 0.88 15.04
CA LEU A 112 29.51 -0.36 14.27
C LEU A 112 30.02 -1.59 15.04
N SER A 113 31.22 -1.51 15.62
CA SER A 113 31.81 -2.58 16.42
C SER A 113 31.00 -2.90 17.66
N SER A 114 30.42 -1.88 18.32
CA SER A 114 29.54 -2.10 19.48
C SER A 114 28.22 -2.76 19.08
N ALA A 115 27.63 -2.37 17.95
CA ALA A 115 26.41 -2.98 17.44
C ALA A 115 26.62 -4.47 17.13
N TYR A 116 27.63 -4.81 16.32
CA TYR A 116 27.95 -6.21 15.99
C TYR A 116 28.29 -7.06 17.20
N ARG A 117 29.01 -6.52 18.19
CA ARG A 117 29.31 -7.26 19.43
C ARG A 117 28.04 -7.66 20.16
N ASN A 118 27.11 -6.73 20.37
CA ASN A 118 25.86 -7.03 21.08
C ASN A 118 24.94 -7.93 20.26
N ILE A 119 24.85 -7.72 18.94
CA ILE A 119 24.05 -8.58 18.04
C ILE A 119 24.54 -10.03 18.10
N ARG A 120 25.86 -10.25 18.10
CA ARG A 120 26.44 -11.60 18.19
C ARG A 120 26.02 -12.33 19.46
N GLU A 121 25.96 -11.62 20.59
CA GLU A 121 25.53 -12.21 21.87
C GLU A 121 24.05 -12.59 21.91
N ILE A 122 23.19 -11.92 21.13
CA ILE A 122 21.74 -12.18 21.07
C ILE A 122 21.30 -12.88 19.79
N LEU A 123 22.23 -13.32 18.95
CA LEU A 123 21.95 -13.94 17.66
C LEU A 123 20.93 -15.10 17.72
N PRO A 124 20.90 -15.95 18.77
CA PRO A 124 19.92 -17.04 18.88
C PRO A 124 18.44 -16.60 18.87
N VAL A 125 18.15 -15.36 19.26
CA VAL A 125 16.78 -14.83 19.28
C VAL A 125 16.45 -13.95 18.08
N LEU A 126 17.36 -13.85 17.12
CA LEU A 126 17.23 -13.01 15.92
C LEU A 126 17.04 -13.85 14.65
N THR A 127 16.53 -13.20 13.61
CA THR A 127 16.53 -13.64 12.21
C THR A 127 17.23 -12.60 11.36
N GLU A 128 17.83 -13.03 10.24
CA GLU A 128 18.44 -12.13 9.25
C GLU A 128 17.77 -12.34 7.90
N SER A 129 17.32 -11.24 7.28
CA SER A 129 16.75 -11.26 5.93
C SER A 129 17.17 -10.00 5.19
N SER A 130 17.71 -10.16 3.98
CA SER A 130 18.05 -9.05 3.08
C SER A 130 18.96 -7.96 3.70
N GLY A 131 19.82 -8.33 4.65
CA GLY A 131 20.74 -7.41 5.34
C GLY A 131 20.13 -6.66 6.53
N GLU A 132 18.93 -7.04 6.96
CA GLU A 132 18.26 -6.55 8.16
C GLU A 132 18.14 -7.67 9.20
N TYR A 133 18.30 -7.30 10.48
CA TYR A 133 18.01 -8.18 11.61
C TYR A 133 16.58 -7.95 12.09
N GLY A 134 15.90 -9.01 12.52
CA GLY A 134 14.59 -8.97 13.18
C GLY A 134 14.53 -9.96 14.34
N LEU A 135 13.46 -9.90 15.13
CA LEU A 135 13.21 -10.91 16.17
C LEU A 135 12.72 -12.22 15.52
N ASN A 136 13.19 -13.36 16.04
CA ASN A 136 12.69 -14.65 15.62
C ASN A 136 11.29 -14.90 16.20
N ASP A 137 10.29 -15.05 15.33
CA ASP A 137 8.86 -15.23 15.66
C ASP A 137 8.56 -16.41 16.60
N LYS A 138 9.50 -17.36 16.73
CA LYS A 138 9.40 -18.45 17.72
C LYS A 138 9.46 -17.94 19.17
N ASN A 139 10.07 -16.78 19.42
CA ASN A 139 10.22 -16.19 20.75
C ASN A 139 9.02 -15.29 21.11
N LYS A 140 7.79 -15.86 21.12
CA LYS A 140 6.55 -15.09 21.32
C LYS A 140 6.55 -14.30 22.65
N THR A 141 6.92 -14.94 23.75
CA THR A 141 6.97 -14.33 25.09
C THR A 141 7.93 -13.14 25.15
N LEU A 142 9.10 -13.28 24.51
CA LEU A 142 10.08 -12.19 24.38
C LEU A 142 9.49 -11.01 23.60
N ILE A 143 8.87 -11.29 22.45
CA ILE A 143 8.27 -10.25 21.60
C ILE A 143 7.16 -9.50 22.36
N GLU A 144 6.31 -10.22 23.10
CA GLU A 144 5.28 -9.62 23.95
C GLU A 144 5.87 -8.72 25.04
N PHE A 145 6.88 -9.21 25.76
CA PHE A 145 7.58 -8.45 26.79
C PHE A 145 8.18 -7.15 26.23
N LEU A 146 8.90 -7.23 25.11
CA LEU A 146 9.53 -6.08 24.46
C LEU A 146 8.48 -5.07 23.96
N ARG A 147 7.36 -5.54 23.41
CA ARG A 147 6.23 -4.69 22.99
C ARG A 147 5.60 -3.96 24.18
N HIS A 148 5.37 -4.63 25.30
CA HIS A 148 4.83 -4.00 26.49
C HIS A 148 5.76 -2.92 27.07
N ILE A 149 7.07 -3.18 27.06
CA ILE A 149 8.08 -2.18 27.41
C ILE A 149 8.02 -0.96 26.48
N LYS A 150 8.06 -1.21 25.16
CA LYS A 150 8.02 -0.15 24.14
C LYS A 150 6.79 0.72 24.30
N ASN A 151 5.60 0.09 24.37
CA ASN A 151 4.32 0.79 24.53
C ASN A 151 4.27 1.63 25.80
N ARG A 152 4.86 1.17 26.91
CA ARG A 152 4.88 1.93 28.16
C ARG A 152 5.78 3.16 28.05
N ALA A 153 6.98 3.02 27.45
CA ALA A 153 7.88 4.14 27.24
C ALA A 153 7.26 5.19 26.29
N GLU A 154 6.54 4.75 25.27
CA GLU A 154 5.78 5.61 24.36
C GLU A 154 4.62 6.33 25.09
N PHE A 155 3.86 5.62 25.92
CA PHE A 155 2.79 6.21 26.71
C PHE A 155 3.30 7.29 27.68
N GLN A 156 4.43 7.02 28.35
CA GLN A 156 5.06 7.97 29.29
C GLN A 156 5.61 9.20 28.59
N SER A 157 6.25 9.03 27.43
CA SER A 157 6.79 10.15 26.65
C SER A 157 5.73 10.93 25.88
N GLY A 158 4.51 10.38 25.76
CA GLY A 158 3.47 10.92 24.89
C GLY A 158 3.86 10.93 23.40
N THR A 159 4.90 10.17 23.02
CA THR A 159 5.48 10.12 21.68
C THR A 159 5.57 8.67 21.22
N ILE A 160 4.96 8.36 20.08
CA ILE A 160 4.89 7.04 19.48
C ILE A 160 5.56 7.10 18.11
N VAL A 161 6.52 6.21 17.84
CA VAL A 161 7.10 6.08 16.49
C VAL A 161 6.26 5.07 15.72
N VAL A 162 5.38 5.56 14.86
CA VAL A 162 4.39 4.77 14.11
C VAL A 162 5.03 3.97 12.97
N TRP A 163 6.05 4.55 12.34
CA TRP A 163 6.84 3.87 11.31
C TRP A 163 8.24 4.45 11.25
N LYS A 164 9.20 3.65 10.80
CA LYS A 164 10.59 4.04 10.66
C LYS A 164 11.28 3.19 9.61
N LYS A 165 12.09 3.83 8.77
CA LYS A 165 13.02 3.15 7.86
C LYS A 165 14.19 4.07 7.58
N HIS A 166 15.41 3.55 7.66
CA HIS A 166 16.64 4.33 7.54
C HIS A 166 16.67 5.53 8.50
N PHE A 167 16.73 6.75 7.96
CA PHE A 167 16.69 8.01 8.71
C PHE A 167 15.28 8.61 8.79
N GLU A 168 14.31 8.05 8.08
CA GLU A 168 12.93 8.53 8.06
C GLU A 168 12.12 7.95 9.22
N LYS A 169 11.28 8.78 9.84
CA LYS A 169 10.38 8.44 10.95
C LYS A 169 9.04 9.11 10.75
N PHE A 170 7.99 8.33 10.95
CA PHE A 170 6.63 8.82 11.11
C PHE A 170 6.25 8.69 12.60
N ILE A 171 5.90 9.82 13.22
CA ILE A 171 5.81 9.98 14.67
C ILE A 171 4.43 10.54 15.00
N MET A 172 3.82 10.05 16.07
CA MET A 172 2.57 10.56 16.63
C MET A 172 2.85 11.05 18.06
N THR A 173 2.52 12.29 18.39
CA THR A 173 2.75 12.89 19.72
C THR A 173 1.47 13.46 20.30
N LYS A 174 1.32 13.49 21.63
CA LYS A 174 0.19 14.21 22.24
C LYS A 174 0.30 15.70 21.87
N LYS A 175 -0.84 16.35 21.63
CA LYS A 175 -0.88 17.80 21.36
C LYS A 175 -0.08 18.57 22.42
N ALA A 176 0.67 19.59 21.97
CA ALA A 176 1.69 20.38 22.70
C ALA A 176 3.12 19.82 22.73
N ILE A 177 3.36 18.57 22.31
CA ILE A 177 4.73 18.04 22.14
C ILE A 177 5.20 18.31 20.72
N LEU A 178 6.09 19.30 20.56
CA LEU A 178 6.75 19.60 19.29
C LEU A 178 7.92 18.65 19.02
N VAL A 179 8.08 18.25 17.77
CA VAL A 179 9.20 17.42 17.31
C VAL A 179 10.13 18.30 16.47
N SER A 180 11.38 18.46 16.91
CA SER A 180 12.43 19.18 16.17
C SER A 180 12.76 18.48 14.86
N GLU A 181 13.09 19.23 13.81
CA GLU A 181 13.47 18.68 12.49
C GLU A 181 12.39 17.80 11.85
N ALA A 182 11.12 18.08 12.12
CA ALA A 182 9.97 17.38 11.57
C ALA A 182 8.92 18.33 10.98
N VAL A 183 7.98 17.76 10.23
CA VAL A 183 6.87 18.47 9.57
C VAL A 183 5.55 17.74 9.86
N LEU A 184 4.45 18.48 10.00
CA LEU A 184 3.13 17.87 10.21
C LEU A 184 2.72 17.01 9.00
N THR A 185 1.92 15.98 9.25
CA THR A 185 1.37 15.08 8.23
C THR A 185 0.10 14.39 8.75
N GLY A 186 -0.50 13.49 7.98
CA GLY A 186 -1.61 12.64 8.44
C GLY A 186 -2.83 13.48 8.83
N PHE A 187 -3.53 13.03 9.87
CA PHE A 187 -4.72 13.73 10.36
C PHE A 187 -4.46 15.20 10.75
N SER A 188 -3.24 15.56 11.17
CA SER A 188 -2.91 16.94 11.57
C SER A 188 -2.98 17.95 10.43
N ARG A 189 -2.93 17.50 9.17
CA ARG A 189 -3.00 18.38 7.99
C ARG A 189 -4.33 18.33 7.25
N PHE A 190 -5.32 17.59 7.75
CA PHE A 190 -6.59 17.39 7.02
C PHE A 190 -7.36 18.70 6.78
N SER A 191 -7.32 19.64 7.75
CA SER A 191 -8.00 20.94 7.65
C SER A 191 -7.49 21.79 6.48
N GLU A 192 -6.19 21.70 6.16
CA GLU A 192 -5.56 22.37 5.00
C GLU A 192 -6.19 21.95 3.66
N PHE A 193 -6.86 20.79 3.64
CA PHE A 193 -7.53 20.21 2.47
C PHE A 193 -9.04 20.11 2.66
N GLY A 194 -9.62 20.96 3.52
CA GLY A 194 -11.05 21.11 3.69
C GLY A 194 -11.74 19.97 4.46
N VAL A 195 -11.00 19.17 5.21
CA VAL A 195 -11.56 18.15 6.11
C VAL A 195 -11.22 18.49 7.55
N GLU A 196 -12.15 19.12 8.26
CA GLU A 196 -11.97 19.42 9.68
C GLU A 196 -12.03 18.14 10.51
N TYR A 197 -10.91 17.75 11.10
CA TYR A 197 -10.83 16.58 11.95
C TYR A 197 -9.85 16.78 13.10
N HIS A 198 -10.39 16.83 14.31
CA HIS A 198 -9.59 17.07 15.51
C HIS A 198 -9.27 15.75 16.20
N THR A 199 -7.98 15.40 16.23
CA THR A 199 -7.49 14.29 17.04
C THR A 199 -6.82 14.81 18.31
N ILE A 200 -6.56 13.92 19.28
CA ILE A 200 -5.81 14.24 20.50
C ILE A 200 -4.28 14.22 20.29
N TYR A 201 -3.83 13.79 19.11
CA TYR A 201 -2.42 13.67 18.75
C TYR A 201 -2.07 14.63 17.61
N ASP A 202 -0.80 14.97 17.49
CA ASP A 202 -0.22 15.52 16.28
C ASP A 202 0.67 14.48 15.60
N TYR A 203 0.70 14.53 14.28
CA TYR A 203 1.36 13.55 13.43
C TYR A 203 2.48 14.24 12.66
N TYR A 204 3.70 13.72 12.78
CA TYR A 204 4.92 14.32 12.26
C TYR A 204 5.71 13.35 11.39
N PHE A 205 6.30 13.86 10.32
CA PHE A 205 7.31 13.16 9.53
C PHE A 205 8.69 13.80 9.76
N SER A 206 9.72 12.97 9.95
CA SER A 206 11.11 13.37 10.12
C SER A 206 11.99 12.57 9.15
N PRO A 207 13.05 13.14 8.55
CA PRO A 207 13.46 14.53 8.63
C PRO A 207 12.48 15.47 7.91
N LYS A 208 12.59 16.76 8.19
CA LYS A 208 11.77 17.80 7.55
C LYS A 208 11.91 17.71 6.02
N LYS A 209 10.78 17.62 5.34
CA LYS A 209 10.65 17.62 3.88
C LYS A 209 9.28 18.14 3.48
N ASP A 210 9.08 18.35 2.19
CA ASP A 210 7.73 18.57 1.68
C ASP A 210 6.98 17.23 1.64
N VAL A 211 5.89 17.16 2.39
CA VAL A 211 5.02 15.98 2.45
C VAL A 211 3.86 16.18 1.50
N SER A 212 3.74 15.27 0.52
CA SER A 212 2.69 15.34 -0.50
C SER A 212 1.32 14.99 0.07
N ILE A 213 0.24 15.34 -0.65
CA ILE A 213 -1.14 15.01 -0.25
C ILE A 213 -1.35 13.49 -0.15
N GLU A 214 -0.67 12.71 -1.00
CA GLU A 214 -0.70 11.25 -0.97
C GLU A 214 0.01 10.69 0.26
N GLU A 215 1.16 11.26 0.64
CA GLU A 215 1.84 10.89 1.88
C GLU A 215 0.98 11.24 3.10
N ILE A 216 0.31 12.40 3.10
CA ILE A 216 -0.63 12.79 4.17
C ILE A 216 -1.73 11.74 4.32
N LEU A 217 -2.38 11.35 3.22
CA LEU A 217 -3.41 10.31 3.23
C LEU A 217 -2.86 8.97 3.76
N VAL A 218 -1.72 8.51 3.26
CA VAL A 218 -1.16 7.21 3.65
C VAL A 218 -0.68 7.19 5.10
N HIS A 219 -0.10 8.28 5.59
CA HIS A 219 0.23 8.44 7.01
C HIS A 219 -1.01 8.39 7.90
N ALA A 220 -2.13 8.97 7.45
CA ALA A 220 -3.41 8.89 8.16
C ALA A 220 -3.97 7.45 8.16
N ILE A 221 -3.97 6.77 6.99
CA ILE A 221 -4.38 5.36 6.87
C ILE A 221 -3.54 4.47 7.81
N LYS A 222 -2.21 4.68 7.84
CA LYS A 222 -1.30 3.96 8.75
C LYS A 222 -1.62 4.19 10.23
N SER A 223 -2.19 5.35 10.55
CA SER A 223 -2.54 5.74 11.92
C SER A 223 -3.96 5.41 12.33
N ALA A 224 -4.82 5.00 11.40
CA ALA A 224 -6.21 4.68 11.67
C ALA A 224 -6.31 3.41 12.53
N LYS A 225 -6.96 3.53 13.68
CA LYS A 225 -7.11 2.43 14.65
C LYS A 225 -8.49 1.79 14.66
N ASP A 226 -9.46 2.48 14.09
CA ASP A 226 -10.87 2.09 14.08
C ASP A 226 -11.56 2.57 12.80
N ALA A 227 -12.81 2.14 12.63
CA ALA A 227 -13.62 2.50 11.48
C ALA A 227 -13.91 3.99 11.36
N ASN A 228 -13.95 4.72 12.48
CA ASN A 228 -14.20 6.15 12.48
C ASN A 228 -13.03 6.94 11.91
N MET A 229 -11.80 6.60 12.34
CA MET A 229 -10.57 7.19 11.82
C MET A 229 -10.37 6.83 10.34
N LEU A 230 -10.62 5.57 9.95
CA LEU A 230 -10.49 5.16 8.55
C LEU A 230 -11.50 5.90 7.67
N SER A 231 -12.74 6.09 8.16
CA SER A 231 -13.76 6.85 7.45
C SER A 231 -13.32 8.28 7.15
N MET A 232 -12.59 8.93 8.07
CA MET A 232 -12.02 10.25 7.82
C MET A 232 -10.95 10.23 6.71
N CYS A 233 -10.17 9.16 6.61
CA CYS A 233 -9.22 8.98 5.51
C CYS A 233 -9.94 8.85 4.16
N ILE A 234 -11.05 8.10 4.13
CA ILE A 234 -11.88 7.93 2.92
C ILE A 234 -12.51 9.27 2.52
N ILE A 235 -13.04 10.04 3.47
CA ILE A 235 -13.58 11.39 3.23
C ILE A 235 -12.50 12.34 2.69
N PHE A 236 -11.32 12.35 3.31
CA PHE A 236 -10.18 13.13 2.83
C PHE A 236 -9.79 12.77 1.40
N TYR A 237 -9.72 11.47 1.10
CA TYR A 237 -9.45 10.98 -0.24
C TYR A 237 -10.49 11.47 -1.25
N LEU A 238 -11.77 11.20 -0.99
CA LEU A 238 -12.87 11.54 -1.90
C LEU A 238 -12.95 13.05 -2.16
N LYS A 239 -12.76 13.87 -1.12
CA LYS A 239 -12.79 15.34 -1.23
C LYS A 239 -11.64 15.91 -2.06
N ASN A 240 -10.49 15.23 -2.07
CA ASN A 240 -9.28 15.70 -2.74
C ASN A 240 -8.89 14.82 -3.94
N LYS A 241 -9.81 13.99 -4.42
CA LYS A 241 -9.55 12.95 -5.41
C LYS A 241 -8.90 13.48 -6.69
N GLU A 242 -9.29 14.67 -7.15
CA GLU A 242 -8.74 15.27 -8.37
C GLU A 242 -7.28 15.70 -8.25
N ARG A 243 -6.79 15.89 -7.03
CA ARG A 243 -5.42 16.32 -6.73
C ARG A 243 -4.50 15.15 -6.35
N ILE A 244 -5.05 13.96 -6.17
CA ILE A 244 -4.34 12.78 -5.66
C ILE A 244 -3.91 11.89 -6.82
N ASP A 245 -2.62 11.60 -6.90
CA ASP A 245 -2.07 10.60 -7.80
C ASP A 245 -2.15 9.21 -7.17
N ILE A 246 -3.02 8.35 -7.71
CA ILE A 246 -3.27 6.99 -7.20
C ILE A 246 -2.01 6.13 -7.23
N PHE A 247 -1.16 6.25 -8.25
CA PHE A 247 0.10 5.47 -8.29
C PHE A 247 1.04 5.87 -7.15
N LYS A 248 1.07 7.16 -6.78
CA LYS A 248 1.81 7.61 -5.60
C LYS A 248 1.18 7.09 -4.31
N VAL A 249 -0.14 7.07 -4.18
CA VAL A 249 -0.82 6.47 -3.02
C VAL A 249 -0.46 4.99 -2.90
N GLU A 250 -0.49 4.23 -3.99
CA GLU A 250 -0.13 2.81 -4.01
C GLU A 250 1.35 2.59 -3.62
N SER A 251 2.26 3.38 -4.19
CA SER A 251 3.70 3.34 -3.85
C SER A 251 3.95 3.66 -2.38
N GLN A 252 3.35 4.74 -1.84
CA GLN A 252 3.46 5.07 -0.43
C GLN A 252 2.81 3.99 0.44
N SER A 253 1.66 3.45 0.04
CA SER A 253 0.98 2.38 0.78
C SER A 253 1.83 1.10 0.86
N LYS A 254 2.60 0.76 -0.18
CA LYS A 254 3.64 -0.27 -0.13
C LYS A 254 4.71 0.09 0.92
N LYS A 255 5.26 1.31 0.86
CA LYS A 255 6.31 1.79 1.78
C LYS A 255 5.91 1.72 3.26
N TYR A 256 4.70 2.13 3.60
CA TYR A 256 4.20 2.14 4.99
C TYR A 256 3.49 0.84 5.41
N ASN A 257 3.50 -0.17 4.54
CA ASN A 257 2.86 -1.47 4.76
C ASN A 257 1.37 -1.37 5.07
N VAL A 258 0.64 -0.58 4.27
CA VAL A 258 -0.82 -0.40 4.33
C VAL A 258 -1.51 -0.66 2.99
N LEU A 259 -0.79 -1.23 2.02
CA LEU A 259 -1.31 -1.52 0.69
C LEU A 259 -2.62 -2.33 0.71
N ASN A 260 -2.69 -3.39 1.52
CA ASN A 260 -3.91 -4.20 1.60
C ASN A 260 -5.12 -3.39 2.12
N LEU A 261 -4.88 -2.49 3.08
CA LEU A 261 -5.91 -1.61 3.62
C LEU A 261 -6.33 -0.55 2.60
N TRP A 262 -5.38 -0.01 1.82
CA TRP A 262 -5.68 0.89 0.70
C TRP A 262 -6.57 0.21 -0.36
N ILE A 263 -6.26 -1.04 -0.73
CA ILE A 263 -7.08 -1.78 -1.69
C ILE A 263 -8.47 -2.09 -1.09
N ASP A 264 -8.58 -2.35 0.22
CA ASP A 264 -9.87 -2.48 0.89
C ASP A 264 -10.67 -1.17 0.90
N ILE A 265 -10.01 0.00 1.04
CA ILE A 265 -10.64 1.32 0.89
C ILE A 265 -11.21 1.49 -0.51
N ALA A 266 -10.42 1.16 -1.54
CA ALA A 266 -10.90 1.21 -2.93
C ALA A 266 -12.10 0.28 -3.13
N ALA A 267 -12.05 -0.94 -2.58
CA ALA A 267 -13.17 -1.87 -2.62
C ALA A 267 -14.44 -1.32 -1.94
N TYR A 268 -14.27 -0.66 -0.78
CA TYR A 268 -15.36 -0.03 -0.05
C TYR A 268 -16.02 1.11 -0.85
N ILE A 269 -15.21 2.01 -1.42
CA ILE A 269 -15.68 3.10 -2.27
C ILE A 269 -16.41 2.55 -3.50
N GLU A 270 -15.90 1.47 -4.07
CA GLU A 270 -16.52 0.81 -5.21
C GLU A 270 -17.78 0.01 -4.83
N GLY A 271 -18.17 -0.06 -3.55
CA GLY A 271 -19.35 -0.81 -3.11
C GLY A 271 -19.19 -2.31 -3.30
N THR A 272 -17.97 -2.80 -3.08
CA THR A 272 -17.56 -4.19 -3.33
C THR A 272 -17.21 -4.85 -1.99
N GLU A 273 -18.24 -5.01 -1.16
CA GLU A 273 -18.08 -5.44 0.24
C GLU A 273 -17.58 -6.88 0.40
N THR A 274 -17.77 -7.72 -0.63
CA THR A 274 -17.26 -9.08 -0.68
C THR A 274 -15.74 -9.16 -0.78
N GLU A 275 -15.11 -8.13 -1.34
CA GLU A 275 -13.67 -8.07 -1.59
C GLU A 275 -12.89 -7.42 -0.43
N ILE A 276 -13.59 -6.84 0.56
CA ILE A 276 -12.97 -6.21 1.73
C ILE A 276 -12.49 -7.28 2.70
N LYS A 277 -11.18 -7.32 2.98
CA LYS A 277 -10.58 -8.27 3.92
C LYS A 277 -10.69 -7.80 5.37
N ASN A 278 -10.53 -6.50 5.61
CA ASN A 278 -10.54 -5.91 6.96
C ASN A 278 -11.90 -5.28 7.33
N LYS A 279 -13.00 -6.04 7.25
CA LYS A 279 -14.37 -5.51 7.40
C LYS A 279 -14.60 -4.68 8.67
N GLY A 280 -13.99 -5.05 9.79
CA GLY A 280 -14.12 -4.32 11.07
C GLY A 280 -13.52 -2.90 11.09
N MET A 281 -12.77 -2.53 10.05
CA MET A 281 -12.20 -1.19 9.88
C MET A 281 -13.10 -0.25 9.06
N PHE A 282 -14.28 -0.69 8.63
CA PHE A 282 -15.18 0.09 7.79
C PHE A 282 -16.52 0.27 8.48
N LEU A 283 -17.06 1.50 8.42
CA LEU A 283 -18.43 1.74 8.87
C LEU A 283 -19.43 1.09 7.89
N PRO A 284 -20.62 0.70 8.36
CA PRO A 284 -21.74 0.39 7.47
C PRO A 284 -21.95 1.52 6.45
N LYS A 285 -22.30 1.16 5.21
CA LYS A 285 -22.33 2.13 4.11
C LYS A 285 -23.30 3.29 4.35
N SER A 286 -24.45 3.04 4.98
CA SER A 286 -25.42 4.09 5.35
C SER A 286 -24.82 5.10 6.33
N GLU A 287 -24.19 4.63 7.41
CA GLU A 287 -23.54 5.47 8.42
C GLU A 287 -22.40 6.29 7.81
N PHE A 288 -21.61 5.67 6.92
CA PHE A 288 -20.57 6.40 6.21
C PHE A 288 -21.13 7.49 5.30
N ILE A 289 -22.22 7.23 4.57
CA ILE A 289 -22.87 8.23 3.70
C ILE A 289 -23.34 9.43 4.52
N GLU A 290 -24.00 9.19 5.66
CA GLU A 290 -24.41 10.26 6.58
C GLU A 290 -23.20 11.08 7.03
N LYS A 291 -22.10 10.41 7.42
CA LYS A 291 -20.85 11.08 7.79
C LYS A 291 -20.23 11.85 6.63
N ALA A 292 -20.19 11.30 5.42
CA ALA A 292 -19.62 11.94 4.23
C ALA A 292 -20.40 13.18 3.81
N ASN A 293 -21.72 13.15 3.95
CA ASN A 293 -22.60 14.29 3.68
C ASN A 293 -22.26 15.51 4.55
N VAL A 294 -21.87 15.30 5.82
CA VAL A 294 -21.40 16.38 6.71
C VAL A 294 -20.18 17.11 6.13
N TYR A 295 -19.35 16.43 5.35
CA TYR A 295 -18.16 17.00 4.70
C TYR A 295 -18.41 17.47 3.25
N ASN A 296 -19.67 17.44 2.80
CA ASN A 296 -20.11 17.72 1.43
C ASN A 296 -19.45 16.78 0.41
N VAL A 297 -19.29 15.51 0.76
CA VAL A 297 -18.76 14.46 -0.12
C VAL A 297 -19.90 13.54 -0.54
N SER A 298 -20.24 13.54 -1.83
CA SER A 298 -21.25 12.66 -2.40
C SER A 298 -20.64 11.37 -2.97
N PHE A 299 -21.41 10.28 -2.93
CA PHE A 299 -21.08 9.06 -3.64
C PHE A 299 -21.68 9.05 -5.04
N VAL A 300 -20.89 8.55 -5.99
CA VAL A 300 -21.36 8.35 -7.37
C VAL A 300 -22.34 7.17 -7.41
N ILE A 301 -23.52 7.40 -8.00
CA ILE A 301 -24.55 6.40 -8.26
C ILE A 301 -23.99 5.31 -9.19
N LYS A 302 -24.37 4.05 -8.96
CA LYS A 302 -23.96 2.91 -9.80
C LYS A 302 -25.18 2.18 -10.36
N TYR A 303 -25.03 1.66 -11.56
CA TYR A 303 -26.09 1.04 -12.36
C TYR A 303 -25.84 -0.45 -12.57
N ARG A 304 -26.92 -1.25 -12.69
CA ARG A 304 -26.90 -2.71 -12.87
C ARG A 304 -27.12 -3.11 -14.33
N ASN A 305 -27.04 -4.41 -14.60
CA ASN A 305 -27.19 -4.99 -15.93
C ASN A 305 -28.49 -4.58 -16.64
N GLU A 306 -29.62 -4.52 -15.91
CA GLU A 306 -30.92 -4.16 -16.48
C GLU A 306 -30.92 -2.74 -17.07
N ASN A 307 -30.16 -1.82 -16.47
CA ASN A 307 -30.00 -0.45 -16.97
C ASN A 307 -29.16 -0.38 -18.26
N LEU A 308 -28.22 -1.32 -18.45
CA LEU A 308 -27.38 -1.34 -19.66
C LEU A 308 -28.21 -1.77 -20.87
N PHE A 309 -28.97 -2.87 -20.74
CA PHE A 309 -29.79 -3.38 -21.84
C PHE A 309 -30.89 -2.40 -22.25
N SER A 310 -31.54 -1.70 -21.30
CA SER A 310 -32.58 -0.73 -21.64
C SER A 310 -32.05 0.43 -22.50
N ILE A 311 -30.84 0.92 -22.21
CA ILE A 311 -30.18 1.95 -23.02
C ILE A 311 -29.85 1.41 -24.40
N PHE A 312 -29.29 0.19 -24.49
CA PHE A 312 -28.96 -0.40 -25.78
C PHE A 312 -30.19 -0.66 -26.64
N ASP A 313 -31.30 -1.09 -26.02
CA ASP A 313 -32.59 -1.24 -26.69
C ASP A 313 -33.10 0.11 -27.23
N GLU A 314 -33.08 1.16 -26.41
CA GLU A 314 -33.49 2.51 -26.79
C GLU A 314 -32.66 3.06 -27.96
N ILE A 315 -31.34 2.97 -27.87
CA ILE A 315 -30.42 3.41 -28.93
C ILE A 315 -30.60 2.58 -30.20
N SER A 316 -30.77 1.27 -30.07
CA SER A 316 -30.97 0.37 -31.21
C SER A 316 -32.28 0.66 -31.96
N ALA A 317 -33.33 1.08 -31.26
CA ALA A 317 -34.61 1.45 -31.85
C ALA A 317 -34.53 2.73 -32.68
N LYS A 318 -33.60 3.64 -32.33
CA LYS A 318 -33.36 4.90 -33.04
C LYS A 318 -32.39 4.75 -34.22
N THR A 319 -31.65 3.63 -34.30
CA THR A 319 -30.74 3.38 -35.44
C THR A 319 -31.51 3.25 -36.76
N GLN A 320 -31.15 4.10 -37.74
CA GLN A 320 -31.72 4.01 -39.08
C GLN A 320 -31.29 2.72 -39.81
N ILE A 321 -32.16 2.19 -40.66
CA ILE A 321 -31.95 0.93 -41.41
C ILE A 321 -30.69 0.95 -42.31
N LYS A 322 -30.18 2.12 -42.68
CA LYS A 322 -28.99 2.24 -43.55
C LYS A 322 -27.66 2.28 -42.78
N ASN A 323 -27.68 2.55 -41.47
CA ASN A 323 -26.47 2.77 -40.69
C ASN A 323 -26.12 1.53 -39.87
N LYS A 324 -25.12 0.77 -40.33
CA LYS A 324 -24.55 -0.36 -39.58
C LYS A 324 -23.54 0.16 -38.58
N ILE A 325 -23.89 0.11 -37.30
CA ILE A 325 -23.01 0.56 -36.22
C ILE A 325 -22.49 -0.67 -35.47
N LYS A 326 -21.17 -0.76 -35.35
CA LYS A 326 -20.50 -1.74 -34.51
C LYS A 326 -19.74 -1.01 -33.43
N ILE A 327 -20.03 -1.36 -32.18
CA ILE A 327 -19.34 -0.81 -31.03
C ILE A 327 -18.63 -1.91 -30.26
N TYR A 328 -17.51 -1.56 -29.61
CA TYR A 328 -16.76 -2.46 -28.75
C TYR A 328 -16.74 -1.91 -27.33
N MET A 329 -17.32 -2.64 -26.40
CA MET A 329 -17.41 -2.25 -25.01
C MET A 329 -16.22 -2.76 -24.22
N LEU A 330 -15.70 -1.89 -23.36
CA LEU A 330 -14.62 -2.14 -22.41
C LEU A 330 -15.14 -1.96 -20.97
N GLY A 331 -14.30 -2.32 -20.00
CA GLY A 331 -14.39 -1.71 -18.68
C GLY A 331 -15.49 -2.31 -17.81
N GLY A 332 -16.08 -1.48 -16.94
CA GLY A 332 -17.05 -1.94 -15.95
C GLY A 332 -18.30 -2.55 -16.58
N GLY A 333 -18.82 -1.93 -17.65
CA GLY A 333 -20.01 -2.43 -18.36
C GLY A 333 -19.79 -3.82 -18.96
N ALA A 334 -18.66 -4.06 -19.62
CA ALA A 334 -18.32 -5.38 -20.15
C ALA A 334 -18.20 -6.43 -19.02
N LEU A 335 -17.62 -6.07 -17.87
CA LEU A 335 -17.51 -6.98 -16.71
C LEU A 335 -18.87 -7.34 -16.10
N ILE A 336 -19.86 -6.46 -16.16
CA ILE A 336 -21.24 -6.78 -15.77
C ILE A 336 -21.81 -7.86 -16.69
N LEU A 337 -21.67 -7.70 -18.00
CA LEU A 337 -22.17 -8.62 -19.00
C LEU A 337 -21.48 -10.00 -18.93
N TYR A 338 -20.25 -10.07 -18.41
CA TYR A 338 -19.56 -11.33 -18.10
C TYR A 338 -19.96 -12.00 -16.78
N GLY A 339 -20.83 -11.36 -15.97
CA GLY A 339 -21.18 -11.80 -14.60
C GLY A 339 -20.05 -11.63 -13.59
N ILE A 340 -19.06 -10.78 -13.90
CA ILE A 340 -17.88 -10.55 -13.06
C ILE A 340 -18.15 -9.46 -12.03
N LYS A 341 -18.90 -8.43 -12.41
CA LYS A 341 -19.21 -7.23 -11.61
C LYS A 341 -20.72 -7.02 -11.55
N GLU A 342 -21.23 -6.45 -10.47
CA GLU A 342 -22.68 -6.23 -10.29
C GLU A 342 -23.14 -4.83 -10.75
N THR A 343 -22.28 -3.81 -10.57
CA THR A 343 -22.63 -2.42 -10.88
C THR A 343 -21.47 -1.63 -11.47
N THR A 344 -21.77 -0.64 -12.30
CA THR A 344 -20.80 0.28 -12.90
C THR A 344 -21.32 1.71 -12.87
N LYS A 345 -20.40 2.68 -12.90
CA LYS A 345 -20.76 4.12 -12.98
C LYS A 345 -20.94 4.55 -14.44
N ASP A 346 -20.16 3.93 -15.30
CA ASP A 346 -19.91 4.30 -16.69
C ASP A 346 -19.93 3.08 -17.62
N ILE A 347 -20.23 3.33 -18.90
CA ILE A 347 -20.12 2.40 -20.02
C ILE A 347 -19.06 2.94 -20.98
N ASP A 348 -17.92 2.25 -21.06
CA ASP A 348 -16.84 2.57 -22.00
C ASP A 348 -17.12 1.94 -23.37
N ILE A 349 -17.29 2.77 -24.41
CA ILE A 349 -17.60 2.36 -25.78
C ILE A 349 -16.49 2.79 -26.74
N ILE A 350 -16.03 1.87 -27.57
CA ILE A 350 -15.03 2.13 -28.61
C ILE A 350 -15.67 1.96 -29.98
N VAL A 351 -15.49 2.95 -30.84
CA VAL A 351 -15.86 2.92 -32.26
C VAL A 351 -14.61 2.95 -33.15
N GLU A 352 -14.71 2.43 -34.37
CA GLU A 352 -13.53 2.25 -35.23
C GLU A 352 -13.09 3.53 -35.95
N ASN A 353 -14.03 4.45 -36.20
CA ASN A 353 -13.81 5.63 -37.03
C ASN A 353 -14.76 6.79 -36.63
N HIS A 354 -14.45 7.98 -37.13
CA HIS A 354 -15.22 9.20 -36.84
C HIS A 354 -16.67 9.15 -37.37
N LYS A 355 -16.91 8.49 -38.51
CA LYS A 355 -18.27 8.39 -39.06
C LYS A 355 -19.18 7.60 -38.11
N ASP A 356 -18.70 6.49 -37.57
CA ASP A 356 -19.46 5.69 -36.60
C ASP A 356 -19.65 6.45 -35.27
N PHE A 357 -18.67 7.28 -34.90
CA PHE A 357 -18.76 8.18 -33.75
C PHE A 357 -19.89 9.21 -33.92
N ASP A 358 -19.89 9.97 -35.02
CA ASP A 358 -20.87 11.04 -35.26
C ASP A 358 -22.31 10.49 -35.26
N ILE A 359 -22.50 9.29 -35.85
CA ILE A 359 -23.80 8.62 -35.85
C ILE A 359 -24.18 8.19 -34.42
N LEU A 360 -23.25 7.57 -33.69
CA LEU A 360 -23.51 7.07 -32.34
C LEU A 360 -23.82 8.21 -31.35
N GLU A 361 -23.04 9.29 -31.41
CA GLU A 361 -23.25 10.50 -30.61
C GLU A 361 -24.63 11.10 -30.89
N GLY A 362 -24.98 11.29 -32.17
CA GLY A 362 -26.30 11.79 -32.56
C GLY A 362 -27.46 10.92 -32.04
N LEU A 363 -27.29 9.60 -31.98
CA LEU A 363 -28.29 8.71 -31.40
C LEU A 363 -28.45 8.92 -29.89
N PHE A 364 -27.36 9.04 -29.15
CA PHE A 364 -27.41 9.33 -27.71
C PHE A 364 -28.01 10.71 -27.42
N LEU A 365 -27.63 11.75 -28.18
CA LEU A 365 -28.22 13.09 -28.05
C LEU A 365 -29.74 13.05 -28.32
N SER A 366 -30.19 12.29 -29.33
CA SER A 366 -31.62 12.09 -29.60
C SER A 366 -32.36 11.24 -28.55
N ALA A 367 -31.63 10.63 -27.62
CA ALA A 367 -32.12 9.89 -26.46
C ALA A 367 -32.01 10.73 -25.17
N ASN A 368 -31.91 12.06 -25.30
CA ASN A 368 -31.79 13.00 -24.17
C ASN A 368 -30.53 12.81 -23.33
N PHE A 369 -29.46 12.28 -23.92
CA PHE A 369 -28.13 12.46 -23.33
C PHE A 369 -27.58 13.83 -23.70
N HIS A 370 -26.73 14.37 -22.84
CA HIS A 370 -26.07 15.65 -23.05
C HIS A 370 -24.56 15.50 -22.86
N GLU A 371 -23.80 16.27 -23.64
CA GLU A 371 -22.35 16.29 -23.54
C GLU A 371 -21.89 17.02 -22.27
N VAL A 372 -20.90 16.45 -21.60
CA VAL A 372 -20.27 17.04 -20.41
C VAL A 372 -19.07 17.89 -20.84
N ALA A 373 -19.23 19.22 -20.80
CA ALA A 373 -18.20 20.17 -21.24
C ALA A 373 -16.95 20.21 -20.34
N ASP A 374 -17.08 19.92 -19.04
CA ASP A 374 -15.98 19.98 -18.07
C ASP A 374 -15.50 18.58 -17.67
N VAL A 375 -14.54 18.09 -18.45
CA VAL A 375 -13.91 16.78 -18.24
C VAL A 375 -12.73 16.96 -17.27
N THR A 376 -12.77 16.31 -16.10
CA THR A 376 -11.70 16.42 -15.08
C THR A 376 -10.32 16.02 -15.66
N PRO A 377 -9.18 16.48 -15.09
CA PRO A 377 -7.85 16.20 -15.64
C PRO A 377 -7.53 14.72 -15.84
N ALA A 378 -8.05 13.85 -14.96
CA ALA A 378 -7.90 12.40 -15.07
C ALA A 378 -8.53 11.83 -16.37
N TYR A 379 -9.60 12.45 -16.87
CA TYR A 379 -10.28 12.02 -18.09
C TYR A 379 -9.67 12.63 -19.37
N LYS A 380 -9.11 13.84 -19.30
CA LYS A 380 -8.35 14.42 -20.43
C LYS A 380 -7.20 13.51 -20.87
N ASN A 381 -6.60 12.76 -19.94
CA ASN A 381 -5.52 11.81 -20.22
C ASN A 381 -5.97 10.51 -20.91
N LEU A 382 -7.26 10.21 -20.96
CA LEU A 382 -7.79 8.95 -21.51
C LEU A 382 -8.05 9.01 -23.02
N CYS A 383 -7.93 10.20 -23.64
CA CYS A 383 -8.34 10.45 -25.03
C CYS A 383 -9.83 10.13 -25.28
N THR A 384 -10.70 10.28 -24.27
CA THR A 384 -12.15 10.17 -24.48
C THR A 384 -12.58 11.19 -25.52
N SER A 385 -13.31 10.74 -26.55
CA SER A 385 -13.77 11.59 -27.65
C SER A 385 -14.96 12.44 -27.22
N THR A 386 -15.90 11.85 -26.47
CA THR A 386 -16.98 12.58 -25.78
C THR A 386 -17.45 11.82 -24.54
N ILE A 387 -18.00 12.56 -23.58
CA ILE A 387 -18.63 12.03 -22.37
C ILE A 387 -20.08 12.49 -22.38
N LEU A 388 -21.00 11.52 -22.30
CA LEU A 388 -22.44 11.78 -22.36
C LEU A 388 -23.11 11.35 -21.06
N GLU A 389 -23.94 12.23 -20.51
CA GLU A 389 -24.73 11.98 -19.29
C GLU A 389 -26.21 12.17 -19.52
N ARG A 390 -27.01 11.37 -18.80
CA ARG A 390 -28.45 11.50 -18.69
C ARG A 390 -28.84 11.13 -17.27
N GLU A 391 -29.77 11.89 -16.68
CA GLU A 391 -30.23 11.63 -15.32
C GLU A 391 -30.72 10.17 -15.19
N ASN A 392 -30.42 9.53 -14.05
CA ASN A 392 -30.78 8.14 -13.78
C ASN A 392 -30.27 7.11 -14.81
N SER A 393 -29.21 7.46 -15.57
CA SER A 393 -28.56 6.57 -16.54
C SER A 393 -27.04 6.53 -16.31
N PRO A 394 -26.38 5.38 -16.56
CA PRO A 394 -24.92 5.34 -16.62
C PRO A 394 -24.36 6.39 -17.58
N ARG A 395 -23.25 6.99 -17.19
CA ARG A 395 -22.46 7.84 -18.10
C ARG A 395 -21.91 7.00 -19.25
N ILE A 396 -21.87 7.58 -20.44
CA ILE A 396 -21.34 6.93 -21.64
C ILE A 396 -20.04 7.62 -22.05
N ASP A 397 -18.95 6.86 -22.05
CA ASP A 397 -17.65 7.33 -22.50
C ASP A 397 -17.37 6.75 -23.88
N ILE A 398 -17.34 7.61 -24.92
CA ILE A 398 -17.11 7.16 -26.29
C ILE A 398 -15.67 7.47 -26.72
N PHE A 399 -15.01 6.46 -27.27
CA PHE A 399 -13.63 6.49 -27.72
C PHE A 399 -13.52 6.17 -29.21
N ILE A 400 -12.80 6.98 -29.98
CA ILE A 400 -12.49 6.69 -31.38
C ILE A 400 -11.16 5.95 -31.47
N LYS A 401 -11.21 4.64 -31.74
CA LYS A 401 -10.09 3.72 -32.02
C LYS A 401 -9.05 3.56 -30.91
N LYS A 402 -8.84 4.55 -30.04
CA LYS A 402 -7.85 4.57 -28.96
C LYS A 402 -8.51 4.85 -27.62
N VAL A 403 -8.02 4.19 -26.57
CA VAL A 403 -8.47 4.35 -25.18
C VAL A 403 -7.25 4.56 -24.27
N CYS A 404 -7.45 5.18 -23.11
CA CYS A 404 -6.45 5.31 -22.04
C CYS A 404 -5.09 5.86 -22.51
N GLY A 405 -5.07 6.95 -23.28
CA GLY A 405 -3.82 7.64 -23.62
C GLY A 405 -2.93 6.94 -24.66
N GLY A 406 -3.38 5.85 -25.30
CA GLY A 406 -2.63 5.22 -26.38
C GLY A 406 -2.94 3.76 -26.74
N ILE A 407 -3.80 3.06 -26.01
CA ILE A 407 -4.19 1.68 -26.31
C ILE A 407 -5.07 1.66 -27.55
N VAL A 408 -4.73 0.86 -28.56
CA VAL A 408 -5.44 0.81 -29.84
C VAL A 408 -6.37 -0.39 -29.91
N LEU A 409 -7.59 -0.20 -30.41
CA LEU A 409 -8.49 -1.27 -30.82
C LEU A 409 -7.92 -1.98 -32.05
N THR A 410 -7.10 -3.01 -31.82
CA THR A 410 -6.45 -3.78 -32.88
C THR A 410 -7.38 -4.86 -33.43
N ASN A 411 -7.05 -5.38 -34.63
CA ASN A 411 -7.76 -6.53 -35.17
C ASN A 411 -7.69 -7.76 -34.24
N SER A 412 -6.62 -7.91 -33.44
CA SER A 412 -6.51 -9.02 -32.50
C SER A 412 -7.48 -8.89 -31.32
N LEU A 413 -7.72 -7.68 -30.80
CA LEU A 413 -8.79 -7.42 -29.84
C LEU A 413 -10.15 -7.79 -30.44
N LYS A 414 -10.44 -7.25 -31.63
CA LYS A 414 -11.73 -7.45 -32.30
C LYS A 414 -12.02 -8.94 -32.57
N SER A 415 -11.02 -9.72 -32.96
CA SER A 415 -11.19 -11.16 -33.21
C SER A 415 -11.54 -11.98 -31.97
N ARG A 416 -11.24 -11.48 -30.77
CA ARG A 416 -11.57 -12.13 -29.49
C ARG A 416 -12.84 -11.56 -28.86
N ALA A 417 -13.38 -10.48 -29.40
CA ALA A 417 -14.55 -9.82 -28.85
C ALA A 417 -15.79 -10.71 -29.05
N LYS A 418 -16.62 -10.79 -28.01
CA LYS A 418 -17.87 -11.57 -28.03
C LYS A 418 -19.01 -10.66 -28.46
N LEU A 419 -19.83 -11.07 -29.42
CA LEU A 419 -21.09 -10.40 -29.71
C LEU A 419 -22.05 -10.60 -28.52
N GLU A 420 -22.46 -9.52 -27.87
CA GLU A 420 -23.32 -9.56 -26.69
C GLU A 420 -24.73 -9.07 -26.96
N PHE A 421 -24.87 -8.11 -27.88
CA PHE A 421 -26.16 -7.55 -28.26
C PHE A 421 -26.20 -7.31 -29.77
N GLU A 422 -27.30 -7.72 -30.38
CA GLU A 422 -27.61 -7.46 -31.78
C GLU A 422 -29.11 -7.16 -31.91
N LYS A 423 -29.42 -5.95 -32.37
CA LYS A 423 -30.78 -5.54 -32.68
C LYS A 423 -30.74 -4.49 -33.79
N ASN A 424 -31.62 -4.65 -34.78
CA ASN A 424 -31.61 -3.83 -36.00
C ASN A 424 -30.20 -3.83 -36.64
N ASN A 425 -29.63 -2.66 -36.92
CA ASN A 425 -28.26 -2.53 -37.45
C ASN A 425 -27.24 -2.13 -36.38
N PHE A 426 -27.56 -2.36 -35.11
CA PHE A 426 -26.72 -2.03 -33.97
C PHE A 426 -26.13 -3.30 -33.36
N LYS A 427 -24.80 -3.41 -33.36
CA LYS A 427 -24.08 -4.55 -32.77
C LYS A 427 -23.13 -4.08 -31.68
N ILE A 428 -23.20 -4.75 -30.54
CA ILE A 428 -22.32 -4.52 -29.40
C ILE A 428 -21.45 -5.75 -29.19
N TYR A 429 -20.15 -5.55 -29.30
CA TYR A 429 -19.15 -6.54 -28.96
C TYR A 429 -18.54 -6.19 -27.60
N ILE A 430 -18.38 -7.14 -26.70
CA ILE A 430 -17.63 -6.96 -25.46
C ILE A 430 -16.22 -7.53 -25.63
N LEU A 431 -15.19 -6.79 -25.22
CA LEU A 431 -13.80 -7.24 -25.31
C LEU A 431 -13.53 -8.39 -24.34
N SER A 432 -12.56 -9.25 -24.65
CA SER A 432 -12.31 -10.45 -23.84
C SER A 432 -11.83 -10.12 -22.42
N PRO A 433 -12.05 -11.01 -21.43
CA PRO A 433 -11.56 -10.79 -20.07
C PRO A 433 -10.04 -10.56 -19.98
N GLU A 434 -9.24 -11.18 -20.86
CA GLU A 434 -7.80 -10.96 -20.97
C GLU A 434 -7.47 -9.51 -21.36
N ASP A 435 -8.18 -8.98 -22.35
CA ASP A 435 -7.97 -7.61 -22.84
C ASP A 435 -8.45 -6.59 -21.80
N ILE A 436 -9.60 -6.84 -21.15
CA ILE A 436 -10.09 -6.00 -20.04
C ILE A 436 -9.10 -6.01 -18.87
N PHE A 437 -8.57 -7.18 -18.49
CA PHE A 437 -7.58 -7.31 -17.42
C PHE A 437 -6.33 -6.48 -17.74
N LEU A 438 -5.79 -6.60 -18.96
CA LEU A 438 -4.61 -5.86 -19.38
C LEU A 438 -4.82 -4.34 -19.26
N PHE A 439 -6.00 -3.85 -19.65
CA PHE A 439 -6.27 -2.41 -19.68
C PHE A 439 -6.51 -1.86 -18.28
N LYS A 440 -7.16 -2.63 -17.42
CA LYS A 440 -7.35 -2.27 -16.01
C LYS A 440 -6.03 -2.29 -15.23
N ALA A 441 -5.18 -3.30 -15.45
CA ALA A 441 -3.85 -3.37 -14.84
C ALA A 441 -2.91 -2.25 -15.33
N TYR A 442 -3.25 -1.55 -16.42
CA TYR A 442 -2.49 -0.39 -16.88
C TYR A 442 -3.03 0.93 -16.30
N SER A 443 -4.34 0.98 -16.03
CA SER A 443 -5.03 2.21 -15.64
C SER A 443 -4.69 2.63 -14.21
N SER A 444 -4.73 3.95 -13.96
CA SER A 444 -4.44 4.54 -12.66
C SER A 444 -5.67 4.71 -11.77
N ARG A 445 -6.81 4.05 -12.04
CA ARG A 445 -8.07 4.28 -11.31
C ARG A 445 -8.20 3.33 -10.11
N GLU A 446 -8.69 3.86 -9.00
CA GLU A 446 -8.77 3.17 -7.70
C GLU A 446 -9.51 1.82 -7.74
N GLY A 447 -10.49 1.64 -8.61
CA GLY A 447 -11.27 0.39 -8.73
C GLY A 447 -10.68 -0.65 -9.69
N ASP A 448 -9.67 -0.31 -10.49
CA ASP A 448 -9.20 -1.20 -11.55
C ASP A 448 -8.44 -2.42 -11.00
N ILE A 449 -7.68 -2.26 -9.91
CA ILE A 449 -7.05 -3.39 -9.23
C ILE A 449 -8.09 -4.37 -8.65
N ILE A 450 -9.23 -3.88 -8.17
CA ILE A 450 -10.33 -4.72 -7.66
C ILE A 450 -10.99 -5.47 -8.80
N ASP A 451 -11.24 -4.79 -9.92
CA ASP A 451 -11.79 -5.43 -11.11
C ASP A 451 -10.81 -6.49 -11.67
N CYS A 452 -9.48 -6.25 -11.62
CA CYS A 452 -8.47 -7.28 -11.93
C CYS A 452 -8.54 -8.47 -10.96
N GLU A 453 -8.64 -8.25 -9.65
CA GLU A 453 -8.82 -9.31 -8.65
C GLU A 453 -10.07 -10.16 -8.93
N ARG A 454 -11.17 -9.53 -9.35
CA ARG A 454 -12.41 -10.21 -9.72
C ARG A 454 -12.31 -11.04 -10.99
N ILE A 455 -11.64 -10.50 -12.01
CA ILE A 455 -11.40 -11.25 -13.24
C ILE A 455 -10.59 -12.51 -12.90
N LEU A 456 -9.55 -12.39 -12.07
CA LEU A 456 -8.72 -13.51 -11.64
C LEU A 456 -9.49 -14.56 -10.84
N SER A 457 -10.44 -14.16 -10.01
CA SER A 457 -11.22 -15.09 -9.19
C SER A 457 -12.34 -15.79 -9.98
N LYS A 458 -12.92 -15.12 -10.98
CA LYS A 458 -14.10 -15.63 -11.72
C LYS A 458 -13.79 -16.21 -13.10
N LYS A 459 -12.64 -15.90 -13.70
CA LYS A 459 -12.29 -16.35 -15.06
C LYS A 459 -10.89 -16.98 -15.08
N LYS A 460 -10.72 -17.99 -15.93
CA LYS A 460 -9.42 -18.55 -16.27
C LYS A 460 -8.83 -17.76 -17.43
N LEU A 461 -7.80 -16.96 -17.17
CA LEU A 461 -7.14 -16.12 -18.17
C LEU A 461 -6.07 -16.90 -18.94
N ASP A 462 -5.98 -16.64 -20.24
CA ASP A 462 -4.80 -16.99 -21.04
C ASP A 462 -3.75 -15.88 -20.95
N TRP A 463 -2.70 -16.15 -20.17
CA TRP A 463 -1.63 -15.20 -19.92
C TRP A 463 -0.73 -14.95 -21.13
N GLU A 464 -0.63 -15.87 -22.09
CA GLU A 464 0.11 -15.63 -23.33
C GLU A 464 -0.64 -14.66 -24.24
N ILE A 465 -1.98 -14.68 -24.26
CA ILE A 465 -2.79 -13.65 -24.93
C ILE A 465 -2.47 -12.27 -24.34
N ILE A 466 -2.53 -12.13 -23.01
CA ILE A 466 -2.23 -10.88 -22.30
C ILE A 466 -0.83 -10.38 -22.64
N LEU A 467 0.18 -11.26 -22.56
CA LEU A 467 1.58 -10.90 -22.82
C LEU A 467 1.82 -10.51 -24.29
N ASN A 468 1.17 -11.19 -25.23
CA ASN A 468 1.32 -10.89 -26.65
C ASN A 468 0.59 -9.60 -27.03
N GLU A 469 -0.58 -9.35 -26.47
CA GLU A 469 -1.30 -8.09 -26.68
C GLU A 469 -0.53 -6.92 -26.05
N TYR A 470 -0.01 -7.06 -24.83
CA TYR A 470 0.89 -6.07 -24.22
C TYR A 470 2.05 -5.68 -25.15
N LYS A 471 2.77 -6.67 -25.71
CA LYS A 471 3.88 -6.40 -26.65
C LYS A 471 3.43 -5.69 -27.92
N LYS A 472 2.22 -5.96 -28.42
CA LYS A 472 1.66 -5.28 -29.59
C LYS A 472 1.30 -3.83 -29.27
N GLN A 473 0.59 -3.62 -28.16
CA GLN A 473 0.19 -2.28 -27.72
C GLN A 473 1.41 -1.40 -27.45
N GLN A 474 2.45 -1.94 -26.83
CA GLN A 474 3.70 -1.23 -26.56
C GLN A 474 4.39 -0.69 -27.84
N LYS A 475 4.19 -1.31 -29.01
CA LYS A 475 4.72 -0.80 -30.29
C LYS A 475 3.97 0.43 -30.79
N ASN A 476 2.72 0.59 -30.39
CA ASN A 476 1.86 1.71 -30.79
C ASN A 476 2.00 2.92 -29.85
N MET A 477 2.82 2.81 -28.80
CA MET A 477 3.01 3.81 -27.77
C MET A 477 4.41 4.43 -27.86
N SER A 478 4.50 5.74 -27.62
CA SER A 478 5.76 6.48 -27.63
C SER A 478 6.60 6.30 -26.36
N ALA A 479 5.98 5.89 -25.25
CA ALA A 479 6.61 5.67 -23.96
C ALA A 479 6.45 4.20 -23.49
N PHE A 480 7.41 3.74 -22.68
CA PHE A 480 7.42 2.39 -22.13
C PHE A 480 6.65 2.34 -20.80
N TRP A 481 5.62 1.50 -20.72
CA TRP A 481 4.64 1.52 -19.62
C TRP A 481 4.62 0.24 -18.77
N GLY A 482 5.54 -0.70 -19.04
CA GLY A 482 5.54 -2.00 -18.39
C GLY A 482 5.64 -1.98 -16.87
N ASN A 483 6.14 -0.88 -16.28
CA ASN A 483 6.26 -0.75 -14.84
C ASN A 483 4.90 -0.73 -14.14
N ALA A 484 3.91 0.04 -14.65
CA ALA A 484 2.58 0.12 -14.03
C ALA A 484 1.87 -1.24 -13.99
N ILE A 485 1.87 -1.96 -15.12
CA ILE A 485 1.28 -3.29 -15.22
C ILE A 485 2.01 -4.29 -14.31
N LEU A 486 3.34 -4.24 -14.26
CA LEU A 486 4.13 -5.10 -13.39
C LEU A 486 3.81 -4.82 -11.91
N ASP A 487 3.78 -3.55 -11.53
CA ASP A 487 3.46 -3.11 -10.17
C ASP A 487 2.10 -3.64 -9.73
N HIS A 488 1.07 -3.49 -10.57
CA HIS A 488 -0.28 -3.98 -10.28
C HIS A 488 -0.35 -5.50 -10.22
N ILE A 489 0.34 -6.21 -11.11
CA ILE A 489 0.44 -7.67 -11.06
C ILE A 489 1.10 -8.12 -9.74
N GLU A 490 2.21 -7.50 -9.33
CA GLU A 490 2.89 -7.82 -8.07
C GLU A 490 2.03 -7.49 -6.84
N MET A 491 1.27 -6.40 -6.88
CA MET A 491 0.28 -6.05 -5.86
C MET A 491 -0.82 -7.12 -5.78
N LEU A 492 -1.34 -7.58 -6.91
CA LEU A 492 -2.33 -8.65 -6.97
C LEU A 492 -1.77 -9.97 -6.45
N GLU A 493 -0.55 -10.37 -6.82
CA GLU A 493 0.09 -11.58 -6.28
C GLU A 493 0.23 -11.49 -4.76
N THR A 494 0.64 -10.33 -4.25
CA THR A 494 0.80 -10.09 -2.81
C THR A 494 -0.54 -10.14 -2.08
N ARG A 495 -1.57 -9.52 -2.65
CA ARG A 495 -2.91 -9.47 -2.05
C ARG A 495 -3.61 -10.82 -2.08
N THR A 496 -3.56 -11.52 -3.21
CA THR A 496 -4.34 -12.76 -3.44
C THR A 496 -3.57 -14.02 -3.06
N GLY A 497 -2.24 -13.97 -3.01
CA GLY A 497 -1.38 -15.15 -2.89
C GLY A 497 -1.24 -15.96 -4.18
N ILE A 498 -1.94 -15.56 -5.25
CA ILE A 498 -1.92 -16.25 -6.55
C ILE A 498 -0.71 -15.79 -7.33
N LYS A 499 0.12 -16.74 -7.80
CA LYS A 499 1.23 -16.43 -8.71
C LYS A 499 0.74 -16.28 -10.14
N ILE A 500 1.08 -15.15 -10.77
CA ILE A 500 0.69 -14.81 -12.13
C ILE A 500 1.80 -15.31 -13.09
N PRO A 501 1.50 -16.20 -14.05
CA PRO A 501 2.52 -16.85 -14.89
C PRO A 501 3.45 -15.91 -15.67
N ILE A 502 2.98 -14.72 -16.05
CA ILE A 502 3.75 -13.78 -16.86
C ILE A 502 4.61 -12.82 -16.05
N THR A 503 4.49 -12.76 -14.72
CA THR A 503 5.19 -11.79 -13.85
C THR A 503 6.69 -11.76 -14.13
N LYS A 504 7.35 -12.94 -14.12
CA LYS A 504 8.80 -13.04 -14.40
C LYS A 504 9.17 -12.58 -15.83
N LYS A 505 8.34 -12.91 -16.81
CA LYS A 505 8.57 -12.51 -18.22
C LYS A 505 8.41 -11.00 -18.38
N LEU A 506 7.38 -10.42 -17.75
CA LEU A 506 7.11 -8.99 -17.77
C LEU A 506 8.21 -8.21 -17.04
N ALA A 507 8.60 -8.62 -15.84
CA ALA A 507 9.71 -8.05 -15.07
C ALA A 507 11.01 -7.99 -15.89
N ARG A 508 11.31 -9.05 -16.65
CA ARG A 508 12.46 -9.07 -17.56
C ARG A 508 12.35 -8.05 -18.69
N ILE A 509 11.17 -7.88 -19.28
CA ILE A 509 10.92 -6.88 -20.32
C ILE A 509 11.05 -5.47 -19.74
N CYS A 510 10.48 -5.23 -18.56
CA CYS A 510 10.55 -3.95 -17.86
C CYS A 510 12.00 -3.57 -17.54
N LEU A 511 12.76 -4.50 -16.98
CA LEU A 511 14.17 -4.28 -16.68
C LEU A 511 15.02 -4.02 -17.93
N GLU A 512 14.82 -4.79 -19.01
CA GLU A 512 15.53 -4.54 -20.28
C GLU A 512 15.27 -3.13 -20.80
N ASN A 513 14.01 -2.70 -20.84
CA ASN A 513 13.63 -1.40 -21.38
C ASN A 513 14.02 -0.24 -20.46
N ALA A 514 13.92 -0.41 -19.14
CA ALA A 514 14.37 0.57 -18.16
C ALA A 514 15.88 0.81 -18.30
N ILE A 515 16.69 -0.25 -18.40
CA ILE A 515 18.13 -0.12 -18.63
C ILE A 515 18.39 0.63 -19.94
N LEU A 516 17.78 0.21 -21.06
CA LEU A 516 17.97 0.86 -22.36
C LEU A 516 17.61 2.36 -22.35
N TYR A 517 16.58 2.72 -21.58
CA TYR A 517 16.15 4.10 -21.43
C TYR A 517 17.18 4.94 -20.65
N ILE A 518 17.59 4.49 -19.46
CA ILE A 518 18.52 5.25 -18.63
C ILE A 518 19.95 5.27 -19.19
N THR A 519 20.36 4.22 -19.93
CA THR A 519 21.66 4.16 -20.58
C THR A 519 21.71 4.92 -21.91
N LYS A 520 20.66 5.66 -22.30
CA LYS A 520 20.77 6.67 -23.36
C LYS A 520 21.88 7.68 -23.07
N LYS A 521 22.14 7.94 -21.78
CA LYS A 521 23.35 8.61 -21.29
C LYS A 521 24.27 7.56 -20.66
N PRO A 522 25.60 7.67 -20.78
CA PRO A 522 26.52 6.75 -20.13
C PRO A 522 26.30 6.65 -18.61
N LYS A 523 26.06 5.44 -18.10
CA LYS A 523 25.86 5.19 -16.65
C LYS A 523 26.65 3.99 -16.14
N THR A 524 27.09 4.07 -14.90
CA THR A 524 27.69 2.98 -14.11
C THR A 524 26.60 2.07 -13.53
N ILE A 525 26.96 0.87 -13.07
CA ILE A 525 26.02 -0.04 -12.38
C ILE A 525 25.44 0.60 -11.11
N ASN A 526 26.23 1.38 -10.37
CA ASN A 526 25.78 2.04 -9.16
C ASN A 526 24.75 3.14 -9.45
N GLU A 527 24.92 3.87 -10.54
CA GLU A 527 23.93 4.87 -10.99
C GLU A 527 22.66 4.18 -11.48
N ILE A 528 22.78 3.10 -12.25
CA ILE A 528 21.64 2.30 -12.71
C ILE A 528 20.83 1.77 -11.52
N LYS A 529 21.51 1.23 -10.49
CA LYS A 529 20.89 0.70 -9.27
C LYS A 529 20.13 1.75 -8.45
N LYS A 530 20.54 3.02 -8.52
CA LYS A 530 19.85 4.12 -7.81
C LYS A 530 18.56 4.55 -8.49
N GLU A 531 18.41 4.26 -9.78
CA GLU A 531 17.25 4.70 -10.59
C GLU A 531 16.27 3.58 -10.92
N ILE A 532 16.69 2.32 -10.77
CA ILE A 532 15.88 1.15 -11.08
C ILE A 532 15.74 0.31 -9.81
N ASP A 533 14.50 0.07 -9.39
CA ASP A 533 14.17 -0.79 -8.25
C ASP A 533 14.22 -2.28 -8.64
N PHE A 534 15.42 -2.77 -8.98
CA PHE A 534 15.68 -4.18 -9.26
C PHE A 534 16.97 -4.62 -8.57
N ASN A 535 17.05 -5.90 -8.23
CA ASN A 535 18.25 -6.43 -7.61
C ASN A 535 19.48 -6.32 -8.54
N GLU A 536 20.64 -6.09 -7.94
CA GLU A 536 21.87 -5.81 -8.68
C GLU A 536 22.30 -6.98 -9.59
N TYR A 537 22.04 -8.21 -9.15
CA TYR A 537 22.31 -9.42 -9.93
C TYR A 537 21.50 -9.47 -11.24
N MET A 538 20.21 -9.16 -11.20
CA MET A 538 19.37 -9.09 -12.41
C MET A 538 19.79 -7.95 -13.33
N ILE A 539 20.16 -6.80 -12.77
CA ILE A 539 20.71 -5.67 -13.54
C ILE A 539 21.97 -6.13 -14.30
N ARG A 540 22.94 -6.72 -13.61
CA ARG A 540 24.20 -7.20 -14.20
C ARG A 540 23.97 -8.24 -15.30
N ASN A 541 23.10 -9.21 -15.05
CA ASN A 541 22.75 -10.24 -16.04
C ASN A 541 22.05 -9.66 -17.27
N THR A 542 21.18 -8.67 -17.07
CA THR A 542 20.47 -8.02 -18.16
C THR A 542 21.40 -7.16 -19.01
N ILE A 543 22.31 -6.40 -18.38
CA ILE A 543 23.37 -5.66 -19.09
C ILE A 543 24.21 -6.61 -19.94
N LYS A 544 24.67 -7.74 -19.39
CA LYS A 544 25.44 -8.75 -20.14
C LYS A 544 24.68 -9.25 -21.38
N ARG A 545 23.39 -9.52 -21.23
CA ARG A 545 22.52 -9.94 -22.34
C ARG A 545 22.34 -8.83 -23.40
N LEU A 546 22.18 -7.58 -22.99
CA LEU A 546 22.04 -6.43 -23.89
C LEU A 546 23.34 -6.12 -24.65
N ILE A 547 24.51 -6.33 -24.03
CA ILE A 547 25.82 -6.25 -24.70
C ILE A 547 25.94 -7.35 -25.76
N ASN A 548 25.61 -8.60 -25.41
CA ASN A 548 25.65 -9.71 -26.37
C ASN A 548 24.71 -9.48 -27.57
N ARG A 549 23.59 -8.80 -27.35
CA ARG A 549 22.64 -8.39 -28.40
C ARG A 549 23.02 -7.09 -29.11
N LYS A 550 24.19 -6.51 -28.82
CA LYS A 550 24.69 -5.24 -29.36
C LYS A 550 23.76 -4.04 -29.15
N LYS A 551 22.88 -4.08 -28.14
CA LYS A 551 21.97 -2.97 -27.80
C LYS A 551 22.61 -1.95 -26.85
N ILE A 552 23.64 -2.35 -26.12
CA ILE A 552 24.41 -1.51 -25.20
C ILE A 552 25.89 -1.80 -25.42
N LYS A 553 26.73 -0.76 -25.34
CA LYS A 553 28.19 -0.88 -25.36
C LYS A 553 28.81 -0.47 -24.03
N LYS A 554 29.93 -1.11 -23.71
CA LYS A 554 30.76 -0.78 -22.55
C LYS A 554 31.73 0.34 -22.94
N ILE A 555 31.80 1.38 -22.11
CA ILE A 555 32.81 2.44 -22.19
C ILE A 555 33.88 2.11 -21.14
N ASN A 556 35.10 1.86 -21.60
CA ASN A 556 36.24 1.49 -20.74
C ASN A 556 36.86 2.71 -20.03
N GLU A 557 36.02 3.56 -19.44
CA GLU A 557 36.41 4.58 -18.47
C GLU A 557 36.42 3.97 -17.05
N ARG A 558 37.13 4.58 -16.09
CA ARG A 558 37.01 4.22 -14.66
C ARG A 558 36.24 5.34 -13.95
N PRO A 559 35.06 5.05 -13.34
CA PRO A 559 34.35 3.77 -13.31
C PRO A 559 33.74 3.38 -14.67
N ILE A 560 33.58 2.08 -14.91
CA ILE A 560 33.02 1.53 -16.16
C ILE A 560 31.58 2.04 -16.37
N LYS A 561 31.31 2.57 -17.56
CA LYS A 561 29.98 3.04 -17.97
C LYS A 561 29.41 2.19 -19.09
N PHE A 562 28.09 2.21 -19.18
CA PHE A 562 27.29 1.52 -20.20
C PHE A 562 26.44 2.56 -20.92
N VAL A 563 26.38 2.46 -22.26
CA VAL A 563 25.58 3.37 -23.09
C VAL A 563 24.83 2.58 -24.16
N THR A 564 23.58 2.97 -24.42
CA THR A 564 22.73 2.40 -25.46
C THR A 564 23.36 2.64 -26.83
N VAL A 565 23.30 1.62 -27.69
CA VAL A 565 23.69 1.73 -29.10
C VAL A 565 22.42 2.09 -29.86
N ASN A 566 22.44 3.23 -30.57
CA ASN A 566 21.33 3.63 -31.44
C ASN A 566 21.17 2.67 -32.62
#